data_AF-A0A354CN17-F1
#
_entry.id   AF-A0A354CN17-F1
#
_cell.length_a   1.000
_cell.length_b   1.000
_cell.length_c   1.000
_cell.angle_alpha   90.00
_cell.angle_beta   90.00
_cell.angle_gamma   90.00
#
_symmetry.space_group_name_H-M   'P 1'
#
loop_
_entity.id
_entity.type
_entity.pdbx_description
1 polymer ?
#
loop_
_entity_poly.entity_id
_entity_poly.type
_entity_poly.pdbx_seq_one_letter_code
_entity_poly.pdbx_strand_id
1 'polypeptide(L)' 'MRGLTMKDSNIKLLIMDVDGTLTDGKVYMSEHGELFKAFDIKDGLGIHNILPA' A
#
# COMPACT_ATOMS: atom_id res chain seq x y z
N MET A 1 -10.24 -1.02 -21.99
CA MET A 1 -9.14 -0.88 -21.01
C MET A 1 -8.73 -2.29 -20.60
N ARG A 2 -7.60 -2.82 -21.11
CA ARG A 2 -7.15 -4.19 -20.80
C ARG A 2 -6.59 -4.19 -19.38
N GLY A 3 -7.20 -4.98 -18.49
CA GLY A 3 -6.65 -5.22 -17.16
C GLY A 3 -5.26 -5.83 -17.28
N LEU A 4 -4.32 -5.34 -16.47
CA LEU A 4 -3.03 -6.00 -16.24
C LEU A 4 -3.34 -7.37 -15.64
N THR A 5 -3.37 -8.39 -16.50
CA THR A 5 -3.41 -9.77 -16.04
C THR A 5 -1.99 -10.10 -15.63
N MET A 6 -1.75 -10.24 -14.33
CA MET A 6 -0.52 -10.84 -13.79
C MET A 6 -0.53 -12.31 -14.22
N LYS A 7 -0.17 -12.54 -15.48
CA LYS A 7 -0.35 -13.84 -16.14
C LYS A 7 0.83 -14.78 -15.84
N ASP A 8 1.95 -14.26 -15.34
CA ASP A 8 3.15 -15.05 -15.04
C ASP A 8 3.97 -14.44 -13.90
N SER A 9 3.58 -14.65 -12.64
CA SER A 9 4.46 -14.30 -11.50
C SER A 9 4.57 -15.47 -10.54
N ASN A 10 5.75 -16.11 -10.51
CA ASN A 10 6.20 -17.01 -9.44
C ASN A 10 6.29 -16.32 -8.05
N ILE A 11 5.86 -15.06 -7.95
CA ILE A 11 5.82 -14.28 -6.74
C ILE A 11 4.63 -14.74 -5.91
N LYS A 12 4.94 -15.42 -4.80
CA LYS A 12 3.94 -15.95 -3.86
C LYS A 12 3.77 -15.07 -2.62
N LEU A 13 4.60 -14.03 -2.49
CA LEU A 13 4.67 -13.20 -1.29
C LEU A 13 4.99 -11.75 -1.66
N LEU A 14 4.20 -10.84 -1.10
CA LEU A 14 4.43 -9.39 -1.12
C LEU A 14 4.75 -8.96 0.32
N ILE A 15 5.94 -8.39 0.52
CA ILE A 15 6.34 -7.74 1.78
C ILE A 15 6.64 -6.29 1.45
N MET A 16 6.09 -5.36 2.22
CA MET A 16 6.34 -3.94 2.06
C MET A 16 6.64 -3.34 3.42
N ASP A 17 7.60 -2.42 3.43
CA ASP A 17 7.80 -1.51 4.56
C ASP A 17 6.62 -0.51 4.62
N VAL A 18 6.48 0.21 5.73
CA VAL A 18 5.40 1.18 5.94
C VAL A 18 5.89 2.60 5.70
N ASP A 19 6.79 3.08 6.55
CA ASP A 19 7.16 4.50 6.55
C ASP A 19 8.15 4.84 5.45
N GLY A 20 7.70 5.65 4.49
CA GLY A 20 8.47 5.97 3.29
C GLY A 20 8.31 4.96 2.16
N THR A 21 7.48 3.92 2.35
CA THR A 21 7.03 3.01 1.28
C THR A 21 5.54 3.17 1.02
N LEU A 22 4.69 2.85 2.00
CA LEU A 22 3.23 3.00 1.90
C LEU A 22 2.74 4.37 2.37
N THR A 23 3.60 5.12 3.05
CA THR A 23 3.34 6.47 3.52
C THR A 23 4.37 7.44 2.93
N ASP A 24 4.10 8.73 3.07
CA ASP A 24 5.05 9.79 2.72
C ASP A 24 6.24 9.90 3.70
N GLY A 25 6.42 8.92 4.59
CA GLY A 25 7.49 8.87 5.60
C GLY A 25 7.28 9.83 6.77
N LYS A 26 6.17 10.57 6.80
CA LYS A 26 5.86 11.49 7.89
C LYS A 26 4.98 10.81 8.94
N VAL A 27 5.19 11.22 10.18
CA VAL A 27 4.30 10.94 11.30
C VAL A 27 3.69 12.27 11.74
N TYR A 28 2.37 12.36 11.64
CA TYR A 28 1.63 13.55 12.03
C TYR A 28 1.17 13.37 13.47
N MET A 29 1.50 14.31 14.35
CA MET A 29 1.10 14.27 15.76
C MET A 29 0.20 15.45 16.08
N SER A 30 -1.02 15.19 16.59
CA SER A 30 -1.92 16.24 17.05
C SER A 30 -1.47 16.78 18.42
N GLU A 31 -1.97 17.96 18.80
CA GLU A 31 -1.71 18.55 20.12
C GLU A 31 -2.18 17.66 21.29
N HIS A 32 -3.07 16.70 21.02
CA HIS A 32 -3.57 15.71 21.97
C HIS A 32 -2.81 14.38 21.95
N GLY A 33 -1.76 14.27 21.14
CA GLY A 33 -0.91 13.07 21.05
C GLY A 33 -1.43 12.00 20.10
N GLU A 34 -2.43 12.29 19.26
CA GLU A 34 -2.89 11.35 18.25
C GLU A 34 -1.86 11.25 17.12
N LEU A 35 -1.58 10.03 16.68
CA LEU A 35 -0.63 9.75 15.60
C LEU A 35 -1.37 9.36 14.33
N PHE A 36 -1.15 10.12 13.26
CA PHE A 36 -1.69 9.83 11.94
C PHE A 36 -0.57 9.52 10.94
N LYS A 37 -0.89 8.63 9.99
CA LYS A 37 -0.08 8.31 8.81
C LYS A 37 -0.99 8.43 7.57
N ALA A 38 -0.47 9.01 6.50
CA ALA A 38 -1.20 9.16 5.25
C ALA A 38 -0.80 8.04 4.28
N PHE A 39 -1.79 7.37 3.69
CA PHE A 39 -1.65 6.30 2.69
C PHE A 39 -2.31 6.71 1.37
N ASP A 40 -1.87 6.14 0.24
CA ASP A 40 -2.51 6.37 -1.07
C ASP A 40 -3.61 5.32 -1.37
N ILE A 41 -4.79 5.80 -1.80
CA ILE A 41 -5.93 4.95 -2.13
C ILE A 41 -5.64 4.07 -3.37
N LYS A 42 -4.84 4.55 -4.31
CA LYS A 42 -4.42 3.78 -5.49
C LYS A 42 -3.55 2.60 -5.11
N ASP A 43 -2.73 2.72 -4.07
CA ASP A 43 -1.93 1.61 -3.54
C ASP A 43 -2.85 0.53 -2.97
N GLY A 44 -3.90 0.93 -2.24
CA GLY A 44 -4.93 0.01 -1.75
C GLY A 44 -5.63 -0.77 -2.88
N LEU A 45 -6.02 -0.09 -3.96
CA LEU A 45 -6.59 -0.73 -5.15
C LEU A 45 -5.58 -1.66 -5.83
N GLY A 46 -4.32 -1.25 -5.92
CA GLY A 46 -3.24 -2.05 -6.49
C GLY A 46 -3.05 -3.35 -5.72
N ILE A 47 -2.94 -3.27 -4.39
CA ILE A 47 -2.81 -4.42 -3.48
C ILE A 47 -4.02 -5.35 -3.61
N HIS A 48 -5.24 -4.82 -3.61
CA HIS A 48 -6.45 -5.60 -3.80
C HIS A 48 -6.43 -6.40 -5.11
N ASN A 49 -5.98 -5.79 -6.21
CA ASN A 49 -6.02 -6.43 -7.52
C ASN A 49 -4.93 -7.50 -7.72
N ILE A 50 -3.85 -7.49 -6.92
CA ILE A 50 -2.74 -8.46 -7.01
C ILE A 50 -2.83 -9.57 -5.97
N LEU A 51 -3.54 -9.37 -4.86
CA LEU A 51 -3.75 -10.40 -3.85
C LEU A 51 -4.87 -11.36 -4.27
N PRO A 52 -4.75 -12.66 -3.94
CA PRO A 52 -5.83 -13.61 -4.15
C PRO A 52 -7.07 -13.20 -3.35
N ALA A 53 -8.25 -13.49 -3.91
CA ALA A 53 -9.55 -13.25 -3.29
C ALA A 53 -9.84 -14.21 -2.13
#